data_AF-A0A397BHI2-F1
#
_entry.id   AF-A0A397BHI2-F1
#
_cell.length_a   1.000
_cell.length_b   1.000
_cell.length_c   1.000
_cell.angle_alpha   90.00
_cell.angle_beta   90.00
_cell.angle_gamma   90.00
#
_symmetry.space_group_name_H-M   'P 1'
#
loop_
_entity.id
_entity.type
_entity.pdbx_description
1 polymer ?
#
loop_
_entity_poly.entity_id
_entity_poly.type
_entity_poly.pdbx_seq_one_letter_code
_entity_poly.pdbx_strand_id
1 'polypeptide(L)'
;MCHRVPPTPVLDVLTELVAQSTEALKDELAIATYVADSVASTWAIDVHTHLFPPSHDALMLWGIDALLTYHYLVAEYLMTAPVAPETFLAWPKTKQADAIWTHLFVDRSPLSEACQGVVTTLNLLGLSALVKTRDLPAIREPNAYVDLVFRLAKIRYVVMTNIPFDPQEASYWTNHTPYNARQFRTALRVDQLLLGDWASLGPALDLQHLPHTLAGVTQYLESWVDILRPVYFMASVPATFALRESAAADPIAIQPDGAMLLQHVLLPLAQSRRLPVALKFGAVRQLNPRY
;
A
#
# COMPACT_ATOMS: atom_id res chain seq x y z
N MET A 1 17.99 -29.79 -51.49
CA MET A 1 17.61 -28.42 -51.89
C MET A 1 16.93 -27.77 -50.69
N CYS A 2 17.52 -26.71 -50.17
CA CYS A 2 17.03 -26.01 -48.97
C CYS A 2 15.96 -24.99 -49.43
N HIS A 3 14.68 -25.26 -49.16
CA HIS A 3 13.60 -24.32 -49.46
C HIS A 3 13.67 -23.14 -48.49
N ARG A 4 14.19 -22.01 -48.96
CA ARG A 4 14.04 -20.72 -48.26
C ARG A 4 12.64 -20.20 -48.53
N VAL A 5 11.85 -20.06 -47.46
CA VAL A 5 10.58 -19.32 -47.49
C VAL A 5 10.90 -17.86 -47.89
N PRO A 6 10.22 -17.28 -48.90
CA PRO A 6 10.46 -15.90 -49.29
C PRO A 6 10.07 -14.93 -48.17
N PRO A 7 10.75 -13.79 -48.03
CA PRO A 7 10.41 -12.81 -47.00
C PRO A 7 9.03 -12.22 -47.29
N THR A 8 8.16 -12.23 -46.28
CA THR A 8 6.83 -11.64 -46.34
C THR A 8 6.94 -10.14 -46.67
N PRO A 9 6.28 -9.64 -47.73
CA PRO A 9 6.22 -8.23 -48.04
C PRO A 9 5.74 -7.42 -46.84
N VAL A 10 6.36 -6.27 -46.58
CA VAL A 10 5.96 -5.34 -45.50
C VAL A 10 4.45 -5.02 -45.57
N LEU A 11 3.88 -4.98 -46.78
CA LEU A 11 2.46 -4.73 -47.00
C LEU A 11 1.57 -5.86 -46.46
N ASP A 12 1.99 -7.11 -46.57
CA ASP A 12 1.22 -8.26 -46.07
C ASP A 12 1.25 -8.28 -44.54
N VAL A 13 2.40 -7.98 -43.92
CA VAL A 13 2.52 -7.81 -42.45
C VAL A 13 1.66 -6.65 -41.96
N LEU A 14 1.65 -5.51 -42.68
CA LEU A 14 0.81 -4.36 -42.34
C LEU A 14 -0.69 -4.69 -42.50
N THR A 15 -1.05 -5.44 -43.54
CA THR A 15 -2.44 -5.87 -43.77
C THR A 15 -2.91 -6.85 -42.70
N GLU A 16 -2.05 -7.78 -42.29
CA GLU A 16 -2.32 -8.73 -41.22
C GLU A 16 -2.45 -8.04 -39.85
N LEU A 17 -1.59 -7.05 -39.57
CA LEU A 17 -1.69 -6.19 -38.38
C LEU A 17 -2.98 -5.34 -38.36
N VAL A 18 -3.37 -4.77 -39.50
CA VAL A 18 -4.61 -3.99 -39.63
C VAL A 18 -5.84 -4.89 -39.53
N ALA A 19 -5.82 -6.07 -40.14
CA ALA A 19 -6.93 -7.03 -40.06
C ALA A 19 -7.12 -7.57 -38.63
N GLN A 20 -6.04 -7.91 -37.93
CA GLN A 20 -6.07 -8.28 -36.50
C GLN A 20 -6.64 -7.14 -35.63
N SER A 21 -6.32 -5.88 -35.96
CA SER A 21 -6.85 -4.72 -35.23
C SER A 21 -8.38 -4.60 -35.32
N THR A 22 -8.98 -5.08 -36.42
CA THR A 22 -10.43 -5.03 -36.62
C THR A 22 -11.18 -6.24 -36.06
N GLU A 23 -10.47 -7.34 -35.75
CA GLU A 23 -11.07 -8.55 -35.21
C GLU A 23 -11.67 -8.38 -33.82
N ALA A 24 -10.98 -7.63 -32.98
CA ALA A 24 -11.43 -7.28 -31.64
C ALA A 24 -12.68 -6.39 -31.62
N LEU A 25 -13.07 -5.79 -32.75
CA LEU A 25 -14.20 -4.85 -32.87
C LEU A 25 -15.39 -5.44 -33.66
N LYS A 26 -15.37 -6.74 -33.96
CA LYS A 26 -16.38 -7.40 -34.79
C LYS A 26 -17.76 -7.48 -34.10
N ASP A 27 -17.79 -7.74 -32.80
CA ASP A 27 -19.00 -7.81 -31.98
C ASP A 27 -18.67 -7.58 -30.50
N GLU A 28 -19.71 -7.49 -29.66
CA GLU A 28 -19.57 -7.23 -28.21
C GLU A 28 -18.75 -8.32 -27.49
N LEU A 29 -18.88 -9.58 -27.91
CA LEU A 29 -18.14 -10.69 -27.31
C LEU A 29 -16.64 -10.59 -27.64
N ALA A 30 -16.30 -10.30 -28.90
CA ALA A 30 -14.93 -10.09 -29.33
C ALA A 30 -14.28 -8.90 -28.60
N ILE A 31 -15.04 -7.81 -28.41
CA ILE A 31 -14.59 -6.66 -27.62
C ILE A 31 -14.34 -7.07 -26.17
N ALA A 32 -15.29 -7.76 -25.53
CA ALA A 32 -15.18 -8.17 -24.14
C ALA A 32 -13.98 -9.11 -23.92
N THR A 33 -13.76 -10.08 -24.81
CA THR A 33 -12.59 -10.97 -24.78
C THR A 33 -11.30 -10.19 -24.95
N TYR A 34 -11.21 -9.31 -25.94
CA TYR A 34 -10.02 -8.51 -26.17
C TYR A 34 -9.68 -7.59 -24.99
N VAL A 35 -10.70 -6.95 -24.40
CA VAL A 35 -10.53 -6.11 -23.20
C VAL A 35 -10.08 -6.96 -22.02
N ALA A 36 -10.70 -8.12 -21.78
CA ALA A 36 -10.31 -9.02 -20.70
C ALA A 36 -8.85 -9.48 -20.84
N ASP A 37 -8.43 -9.87 -22.04
CA ASP A 37 -7.06 -10.29 -22.31
C ASP A 37 -6.06 -9.12 -22.18
N SER A 38 -6.44 -7.93 -22.64
CA SER A 38 -5.63 -6.72 -22.52
C SER A 38 -5.44 -6.31 -21.05
N VAL A 39 -6.51 -6.34 -20.26
CA VAL A 39 -6.46 -6.05 -18.81
C VAL A 39 -5.64 -7.12 -18.09
N ALA A 40 -5.92 -8.40 -18.35
CA ALA A 40 -5.24 -9.51 -17.71
C ALA A 40 -3.74 -9.55 -18.03
N SER A 41 -3.31 -9.15 -19.24
CA SER A 41 -1.90 -9.13 -19.66
C SER A 41 -1.14 -7.87 -19.24
N THR A 42 -1.84 -6.81 -18.85
CA THR A 42 -1.23 -5.55 -18.46
C THR A 42 -0.55 -5.66 -17.09
N TRP A 43 0.69 -5.19 -17.03
CA TRP A 43 1.39 -5.07 -15.77
C TRP A 43 1.00 -3.76 -15.07
N ALA A 44 0.44 -3.89 -13.86
CA ALA A 44 -0.04 -2.77 -13.07
C ALA A 44 1.10 -2.05 -12.32
N ILE A 45 0.85 -0.78 -12.01
CA ILE A 45 1.61 -0.01 -11.05
C ILE A 45 0.71 0.17 -9.84
N ASP A 46 1.11 -0.38 -8.70
CA ASP A 46 0.36 -0.14 -7.48
C ASP A 46 0.83 1.18 -6.87
N VAL A 47 0.03 2.22 -7.09
CA VAL A 47 0.38 3.60 -6.72
C VAL A 47 0.29 3.87 -5.23
N HIS A 48 -0.24 2.93 -4.41
CA HIS A 48 -0.33 3.13 -2.97
C HIS A 48 -0.47 1.82 -2.19
N THR A 49 0.53 1.51 -1.39
CA THR A 49 0.57 0.31 -0.54
C THR A 49 1.12 0.62 0.85
N HIS A 50 0.91 -0.32 1.77
CA HIS A 50 1.62 -0.40 3.05
C HIS A 50 2.67 -1.53 3.03
N LEU A 51 3.16 -1.89 1.85
CA LEU A 51 4.19 -2.90 1.70
C LEU A 51 5.57 -2.29 1.91
N PHE A 52 6.49 -3.09 2.42
CA PHE A 52 7.91 -2.75 2.58
C PHE A 52 8.79 -3.86 1.99
N PRO A 53 10.02 -3.54 1.57
CA PRO A 53 10.95 -4.54 1.05
C PRO A 53 11.43 -5.49 2.17
N PRO A 54 11.92 -6.69 1.85
CA PRO A 54 12.47 -7.64 2.83
C PRO A 54 13.54 -7.07 3.74
N SER A 55 14.30 -6.09 3.27
CA SER A 55 15.33 -5.43 4.07
C SER A 55 14.79 -4.60 5.23
N HIS A 56 13.48 -4.36 5.32
CA HIS A 56 12.85 -3.59 6.40
C HIS A 56 12.22 -4.51 7.47
N ASP A 57 12.63 -5.78 7.52
CA ASP A 57 12.33 -6.77 8.54
C ASP A 57 10.89 -6.72 9.07
N ALA A 58 10.68 -6.15 10.26
CA ALA A 58 9.40 -6.08 10.95
C ALA A 58 8.31 -5.31 10.19
N LEU A 59 8.70 -4.42 9.28
CA LEU A 59 7.76 -3.67 8.43
C LEU A 59 7.29 -4.49 7.23
N MET A 60 8.04 -5.52 6.82
CA MET A 60 7.62 -6.43 5.77
C MET A 60 6.69 -7.51 6.36
N LEU A 61 5.38 -7.28 6.28
CA LEU A 61 4.39 -8.29 6.63
C LEU A 61 4.18 -9.26 5.45
N TRP A 62 4.32 -10.57 5.70
CA TRP A 62 4.12 -11.61 4.69
C TRP A 62 3.78 -12.96 5.33
N GLY A 63 3.39 -13.93 4.48
CA GLY A 63 3.00 -15.27 4.90
C GLY A 63 1.53 -15.38 5.29
N ILE A 64 1.06 -16.61 5.46
CA ILE A 64 -0.38 -16.89 5.69
C ILE A 64 -0.88 -16.31 7.00
N ASP A 65 -0.06 -16.31 8.06
CA ASP A 65 -0.46 -15.73 9.35
C ASP A 65 -0.68 -14.20 9.23
N ALA A 66 0.14 -13.49 8.45
CA ALA A 66 -0.05 -12.07 8.18
C ALA A 66 -1.29 -11.80 7.33
N LEU A 67 -1.57 -12.65 6.32
CA LEU A 67 -2.80 -12.57 5.53
C LEU A 67 -4.05 -12.78 6.38
N LEU A 68 -4.07 -13.83 7.21
CA LEU A 68 -5.22 -14.16 8.05
C LEU A 68 -5.46 -13.13 9.17
N THR A 69 -4.41 -12.48 9.63
CA THR A 69 -4.51 -11.45 10.69
C THR A 69 -4.53 -10.03 10.14
N TYR A 70 -4.82 -9.90 8.84
CA TYR A 70 -5.19 -8.62 8.23
C TYR A 70 -6.44 -8.07 8.92
N HIS A 71 -6.45 -6.76 9.20
CA HIS A 71 -7.45 -6.14 10.07
C HIS A 71 -8.90 -6.29 9.57
N TYR A 72 -9.13 -6.52 8.26
CA TYR A 72 -10.46 -6.83 7.73
C TYR A 72 -10.96 -8.18 8.26
N LEU A 73 -10.12 -9.22 8.25
CA LEU A 73 -10.45 -10.53 8.78
C LEU A 73 -10.52 -10.53 10.31
N VAL A 74 -9.70 -9.71 10.98
CA VAL A 74 -9.82 -9.48 12.43
C VAL A 74 -11.19 -8.88 12.76
N ALA A 75 -11.64 -7.87 12.02
CA ALA A 75 -12.95 -7.27 12.21
C ALA A 75 -14.09 -8.28 11.95
N GLU A 76 -14.04 -9.03 10.84
CA GLU A 76 -15.03 -10.08 10.52
C GLU A 76 -15.08 -11.17 11.61
N TYR A 77 -13.92 -11.59 12.11
CA TYR A 77 -13.82 -12.55 13.20
C TYR A 77 -14.45 -12.01 14.48
N LEU A 78 -14.04 -10.83 14.94
CA LEU A 78 -14.54 -10.24 16.19
C LEU A 78 -16.03 -9.86 16.14
N MET A 79 -16.58 -9.61 14.95
CA MET A 79 -18.03 -9.41 14.77
C MET A 79 -18.85 -10.69 14.92
N THR A 80 -18.25 -11.86 14.70
CA THR A 80 -18.97 -13.12 14.57
C THR A 80 -18.55 -14.19 15.57
N ALA A 81 -17.39 -14.05 16.21
CA ALA A 81 -16.85 -14.95 17.21
C ALA A 81 -17.23 -14.49 18.63
N PRO A 82 -17.47 -15.43 19.57
CA PRO A 82 -17.74 -15.10 20.97
C PRO A 82 -16.44 -14.80 21.74
N VAL A 83 -15.60 -13.91 21.21
CA VAL A 83 -14.30 -13.54 21.79
C VAL A 83 -14.22 -12.03 21.96
N ALA A 84 -13.88 -11.58 23.16
CA ALA A 84 -13.65 -10.15 23.42
C ALA A 84 -12.37 -9.67 22.69
N PRO A 85 -12.37 -8.45 22.12
CA PRO A 85 -11.21 -7.89 21.42
C PRO A 85 -9.91 -7.96 22.24
N GLU A 86 -9.97 -7.64 23.53
CA GLU A 86 -8.79 -7.65 24.41
C GLU A 86 -8.20 -9.04 24.56
N THR A 87 -9.06 -10.07 24.59
CA THR A 87 -8.63 -11.47 24.68
C THR A 87 -7.94 -11.89 23.38
N PHE A 88 -8.50 -11.50 22.24
CA PHE A 88 -7.92 -11.80 20.93
C PHE A 88 -6.56 -11.11 20.73
N LEU A 89 -6.48 -9.81 21.04
CA LEU A 89 -5.27 -9.01 20.88
C LEU A 89 -4.11 -9.48 21.78
N ALA A 90 -4.42 -10.10 22.92
CA ALA A 90 -3.43 -10.70 23.82
C ALA A 90 -2.84 -12.03 23.29
N TRP A 91 -3.42 -12.64 22.25
CA TRP A 91 -2.92 -13.90 21.70
C TRP A 91 -1.67 -13.71 20.84
N PRO A 92 -0.76 -14.70 20.81
CA PRO A 92 0.28 -14.77 19.79
C PRO A 92 -0.33 -14.73 18.38
N LYS A 93 0.41 -14.15 17.43
CA LYS A 93 -0.04 -13.95 16.04
C LYS A 93 -0.50 -15.25 15.36
N THR A 94 0.23 -16.35 15.56
CA THR A 94 -0.13 -17.67 15.04
C THR A 94 -1.45 -18.18 15.61
N LYS A 95 -1.71 -17.96 16.91
CA LYS A 95 -2.99 -18.31 17.54
C LYS A 95 -4.15 -17.47 17.01
N GLN A 96 -3.91 -16.17 16.74
CA GLN A 96 -4.89 -15.32 16.07
C GLN A 96 -5.22 -15.87 14.67
N ALA A 97 -4.21 -16.25 13.89
CA ALA A 97 -4.39 -16.84 12.57
C ALA A 97 -5.15 -18.18 12.62
N ASP A 98 -4.83 -19.07 13.57
CA ASP A 98 -5.54 -20.34 13.77
C ASP A 98 -7.03 -20.11 14.08
N ALA A 99 -7.33 -19.17 14.96
CA ALA A 99 -8.70 -18.84 15.35
C ALA A 99 -9.50 -18.27 14.18
N ILE A 100 -8.91 -17.35 13.41
CA ILE A 100 -9.52 -16.78 12.22
C ILE A 100 -9.75 -17.85 11.15
N TRP A 101 -8.74 -18.68 10.87
CA TRP A 101 -8.86 -19.76 9.88
C TRP A 101 -9.99 -20.72 10.24
N THR A 102 -10.00 -21.20 11.48
CA THR A 102 -11.03 -22.12 11.95
C THR A 102 -12.42 -21.49 11.81
N HIS A 103 -12.59 -20.28 12.34
CA HIS A 103 -13.91 -19.65 12.41
C HIS A 103 -14.44 -19.13 11.08
N LEU A 104 -13.59 -18.57 10.20
CA LEU A 104 -14.02 -17.96 8.93
C LEU A 104 -13.88 -18.87 7.70
N PHE A 105 -13.01 -19.90 7.73
CA PHE A 105 -12.73 -20.75 6.56
C PHE A 105 -13.10 -22.24 6.76
N VAL A 106 -13.12 -22.72 8.01
CA VAL A 106 -13.50 -24.11 8.34
C VAL A 106 -14.96 -24.18 8.75
N ASP A 107 -15.34 -23.46 9.81
CA ASP A 107 -16.69 -23.48 10.39
C ASP A 107 -17.72 -22.78 9.50
N ARG A 108 -17.26 -21.97 8.56
CA ARG A 108 -18.06 -21.18 7.63
C ARG A 108 -17.49 -21.26 6.23
N SER A 109 -18.35 -20.96 5.26
CA SER A 109 -17.89 -20.77 3.88
C SER A 109 -17.20 -19.40 3.76
N PRO A 110 -15.96 -19.33 3.23
CA PRO A 110 -15.18 -18.09 3.13
C PRO A 110 -15.67 -17.19 1.98
N LEU A 111 -16.88 -16.64 2.12
CA LEU A 111 -17.56 -15.90 1.05
C LEU A 111 -17.29 -14.39 1.06
N SER A 112 -16.79 -13.82 2.15
CA SER A 112 -16.44 -12.39 2.19
C SER A 112 -15.26 -12.09 1.27
N GLU A 113 -15.17 -10.84 0.79
CA GLU A 113 -14.09 -10.41 -0.11
C GLU A 113 -12.70 -10.64 0.52
N ALA A 114 -12.54 -10.32 1.81
CA ALA A 114 -11.27 -10.52 2.50
C ALA A 114 -10.89 -12.01 2.58
N CYS A 115 -11.87 -12.89 2.82
CA CYS A 115 -11.65 -14.33 2.81
C CYS A 115 -11.33 -14.85 1.39
N GLN A 116 -12.07 -14.41 0.39
CA GLN A 116 -11.83 -14.77 -1.02
C GLN A 116 -10.45 -14.31 -1.50
N GLY A 117 -9.96 -13.16 -1.03
CA GLY A 117 -8.60 -12.68 -1.29
C GLY A 117 -7.52 -13.65 -0.80
N VAL A 118 -7.67 -14.22 0.41
CA VAL A 118 -6.76 -15.25 0.93
C VAL A 118 -6.80 -16.51 0.07
N VAL A 119 -8.00 -17.00 -0.25
CA VAL A 119 -8.18 -18.20 -1.10
C VAL A 119 -7.55 -18.00 -2.49
N THR A 120 -7.80 -16.84 -3.12
CA THR A 120 -7.24 -16.48 -4.42
C THR A 120 -5.72 -16.44 -4.37
N THR A 121 -5.16 -15.82 -3.34
CA THR A 121 -3.71 -15.74 -3.13
C THR A 121 -3.08 -17.14 -3.04
N LEU A 122 -3.64 -18.01 -2.19
CA LEU A 122 -3.15 -19.38 -2.03
C LEU A 122 -3.29 -20.21 -3.31
N ASN A 123 -4.39 -20.03 -4.05
CA ASN A 123 -4.59 -20.68 -5.33
C ASN A 123 -3.54 -20.26 -6.38
N LEU A 124 -3.25 -18.96 -6.49
CA LEU A 124 -2.23 -18.44 -7.41
C LEU A 124 -0.81 -18.89 -7.04
N LEU A 125 -0.56 -19.14 -5.75
CA LEU A 125 0.70 -19.72 -5.26
C LEU A 125 0.79 -21.25 -5.48
N GLY A 126 -0.23 -21.87 -6.09
CA GLY A 126 -0.25 -23.31 -6.37
C GLY A 126 -0.65 -24.19 -5.18
N LEU A 127 -1.22 -23.60 -4.13
CA LEU A 127 -1.58 -24.30 -2.89
C LEU A 127 -3.04 -24.77 -2.84
N SER A 128 -3.72 -24.82 -3.99
CA SER A 128 -5.16 -25.12 -4.07
C SER A 128 -5.54 -26.48 -3.49
N ALA A 129 -4.64 -27.47 -3.55
CA ALA A 129 -4.85 -28.78 -2.92
C ALA A 129 -4.93 -28.67 -1.39
N LEU A 130 -4.04 -27.87 -0.78
CA LEU A 130 -4.03 -27.64 0.67
C LEU A 130 -5.22 -26.80 1.13
N VAL A 131 -5.65 -25.83 0.31
CA VAL A 131 -6.88 -25.06 0.57
C VAL A 131 -8.11 -25.98 0.60
N LYS A 132 -8.21 -26.93 -0.35
CA LYS A 132 -9.32 -27.89 -0.39
C LYS A 132 -9.38 -28.79 0.85
N THR A 133 -8.23 -29.21 1.36
CA THR A 133 -8.12 -30.03 2.58
C THR A 133 -8.08 -29.19 3.86
N ARG A 134 -8.09 -27.86 3.74
CA ARG A 134 -8.00 -26.88 4.84
C ARG A 134 -6.75 -27.06 5.73
N ASP A 135 -5.65 -27.48 5.12
CA ASP A 135 -4.40 -27.82 5.80
C ASP A 135 -3.54 -26.57 6.06
N LEU A 136 -3.93 -25.78 7.06
CA LEU A 136 -3.20 -24.57 7.47
C LEU A 136 -1.74 -24.85 7.88
N PRO A 137 -1.41 -25.93 8.62
CA PRO A 137 -0.03 -26.28 8.92
C PRO A 137 0.83 -26.44 7.64
N ALA A 138 0.36 -27.16 6.63
CA ALA A 138 1.09 -27.31 5.38
C ALA A 138 1.19 -25.99 4.58
N ILE A 139 0.19 -25.12 4.67
CA ILE A 139 0.21 -23.79 4.02
C ILE A 139 1.26 -22.86 4.63
N ARG A 140 1.61 -23.04 5.92
CA ARG A 140 2.59 -22.20 6.63
C ARG A 140 4.04 -22.39 6.19
N GLU A 141 4.33 -23.44 5.42
CA GLU A 141 5.70 -23.71 4.97
C GLU A 141 6.26 -22.52 4.15
N PRO A 142 7.35 -21.87 4.60
CA PRO A 142 7.84 -20.65 3.98
C PRO A 142 8.46 -20.93 2.61
N ASN A 143 8.24 -20.04 1.62
CA ASN A 143 9.34 -19.68 0.72
C ASN A 143 9.39 -18.15 0.59
N ALA A 144 10.56 -17.60 0.27
CA ALA A 144 10.69 -16.18 -0.03
C ALA A 144 10.07 -15.91 -1.42
N TYR A 145 9.12 -14.98 -1.50
CA TYR A 145 8.26 -14.85 -2.68
C TYR A 145 8.11 -13.43 -3.25
N VAL A 146 8.90 -12.41 -2.89
CA VAL A 146 8.66 -11.05 -3.40
C VAL A 146 8.60 -11.02 -4.93
N ASP A 147 9.61 -11.57 -5.61
CA ASP A 147 9.64 -11.62 -7.07
C ASP A 147 8.57 -12.56 -7.65
N LEU A 148 8.16 -13.59 -6.91
CA LEU A 148 7.06 -14.46 -7.33
C LEU A 148 5.73 -13.71 -7.26
N VAL A 149 5.44 -13.04 -6.14
CA VAL A 149 4.21 -12.28 -5.91
C VAL A 149 4.09 -11.15 -6.93
N PHE A 150 5.16 -10.37 -7.15
CA PHE A 150 5.16 -9.31 -8.16
C PHE A 150 4.86 -9.88 -9.56
N ARG A 151 5.42 -11.05 -9.90
CA ARG A 151 5.19 -11.68 -11.20
C ARG A 151 3.78 -12.23 -11.35
N LEU A 152 3.29 -12.95 -10.34
CA LEU A 152 1.93 -13.54 -10.35
C LEU A 152 0.87 -12.44 -10.39
N ALA A 153 1.05 -11.37 -9.61
CA ALA A 153 0.16 -10.22 -9.59
C ALA A 153 0.42 -9.22 -10.73
N LYS A 154 1.42 -9.46 -11.60
CA LYS A 154 1.85 -8.58 -12.69
C LYS A 154 2.09 -7.14 -12.25
N ILE A 155 2.76 -6.96 -11.11
CA ILE A 155 3.11 -5.64 -10.57
C ILE A 155 4.49 -5.22 -11.08
N ARG A 156 4.56 -4.05 -11.72
CA ARG A 156 5.84 -3.44 -12.14
C ARG A 156 6.60 -2.92 -10.94
N TYR A 157 5.91 -2.14 -10.11
CA TYR A 157 6.41 -1.62 -8.85
C TYR A 157 5.23 -1.21 -7.97
N VAL A 158 5.50 -1.15 -6.67
CA VAL A 158 4.60 -0.61 -5.66
C VAL A 158 5.13 0.73 -5.17
N VAL A 159 4.24 1.59 -4.71
CA VAL A 159 4.58 2.77 -3.93
C VAL A 159 4.26 2.50 -2.47
N MET A 160 5.27 2.57 -1.61
CA MET A 160 5.17 2.40 -0.17
C MET A 160 4.54 3.64 0.48
N THR A 161 4.14 3.50 1.73
CA THR A 161 3.65 4.61 2.56
C THR A 161 4.65 4.85 3.68
N ASN A 162 5.50 5.86 3.53
CA ASN A 162 6.65 6.06 4.41
C ASN A 162 6.41 7.14 5.45
N ILE A 163 6.55 6.79 6.73
CA ILE A 163 6.21 7.64 7.87
C ILE A 163 7.53 8.07 8.55
N PRO A 164 8.06 9.25 8.22
CA PRO A 164 9.30 9.74 8.84
C PRO A 164 9.15 10.04 10.34
N PHE A 165 7.91 10.11 10.83
CA PHE A 165 7.57 10.37 12.23
C PHE A 165 7.56 9.09 13.09
N ASP A 166 7.63 7.91 12.47
CA ASP A 166 7.79 6.65 13.18
C ASP A 166 9.29 6.36 13.37
N PRO A 167 9.81 6.31 14.61
CA PRO A 167 11.25 6.12 14.83
C PRO A 167 11.79 4.78 14.31
N GLN A 168 10.98 3.73 14.33
CA GLN A 168 11.38 2.41 13.83
C GLN A 168 11.55 2.48 12.31
N GLU A 169 10.55 3.02 11.60
CA GLU A 169 10.66 3.21 10.15
C GLU A 169 11.79 4.16 9.78
N ALA A 170 11.87 5.32 10.44
CA ALA A 170 12.88 6.34 10.17
C ALA A 170 14.31 5.76 10.24
N SER A 171 14.56 4.83 11.17
CA SER A 171 15.86 4.20 11.35
C SER A 171 16.36 3.44 10.11
N TYR A 172 15.47 2.78 9.35
CA TYR A 172 15.85 2.08 8.13
C TYR A 172 16.36 3.05 7.04
N TRP A 173 15.78 4.25 7.00
CA TRP A 173 16.13 5.27 6.01
C TRP A 173 17.42 6.01 6.38
N THR A 174 17.58 6.39 7.65
CA THR A 174 18.80 7.07 8.12
C THR A 174 20.02 6.15 8.09
N ASN A 175 19.81 4.84 8.26
CA ASN A 175 20.88 3.84 8.13
C ASN A 175 21.17 3.45 6.68
N HIS A 176 20.48 4.03 5.70
CA HIS A 176 20.62 3.71 4.28
C HIS A 176 20.43 2.22 3.97
N THR A 177 19.47 1.58 4.64
CA THR A 177 19.17 0.16 4.45
C THR A 177 18.90 -0.13 2.97
N PRO A 178 19.63 -1.07 2.34
CA PRO A 178 19.53 -1.30 0.91
C PRO A 178 18.16 -1.91 0.57
N TYR A 179 17.57 -1.48 -0.54
CA TYR A 179 16.33 -2.04 -1.06
C TYR A 179 16.24 -1.85 -2.58
N ASN A 180 15.35 -2.61 -3.22
CA ASN A 180 15.14 -2.48 -4.65
C ASN A 180 14.22 -1.29 -4.97
N ALA A 181 14.80 -0.10 -5.16
CA ALA A 181 14.08 1.11 -5.51
C ALA A 181 13.34 1.05 -6.88
N ARG A 182 13.62 0.03 -7.72
CA ARG A 182 12.85 -0.19 -8.95
C ARG A 182 11.52 -0.88 -8.67
N GLN A 183 11.45 -1.73 -7.64
CA GLN A 183 10.24 -2.46 -7.23
C GLN A 183 9.45 -1.72 -6.15
N PHE A 184 10.14 -1.01 -5.25
CA PHE A 184 9.55 -0.28 -4.14
C PHE A 184 9.89 1.19 -4.28
N ARG A 185 8.90 2.03 -4.59
CA ARG A 185 9.07 3.48 -4.59
C ARG A 185 8.52 4.05 -3.29
N THR A 186 9.03 5.20 -2.88
CA THR A 186 8.63 5.85 -1.62
C THR A 186 7.51 6.87 -1.84
N ALA A 187 6.67 7.07 -0.84
CA ALA A 187 5.79 8.23 -0.72
C ALA A 187 5.83 8.76 0.70
N LEU A 188 5.88 10.09 0.86
CA LEU A 188 6.02 10.70 2.18
C LEU A 188 4.66 10.87 2.83
N ARG A 189 4.37 10.08 3.87
CA ARG A 189 3.15 10.20 4.66
C ARG A 189 3.30 11.29 5.72
N VAL A 190 2.37 12.23 5.71
CA VAL A 190 2.38 13.46 6.53
C VAL A 190 1.05 13.67 7.25
N ASP A 191 0.38 12.58 7.67
CA ASP A 191 -0.87 12.64 8.45
C ASP A 191 -0.76 13.58 9.67
N GLN A 192 0.39 13.55 10.35
CA GLN A 192 0.68 14.35 11.53
C GLN A 192 0.49 15.85 11.28
N LEU A 193 0.78 16.34 10.07
CA LEU A 193 0.58 17.74 9.71
C LEU A 193 -0.90 18.09 9.73
N LEU A 194 -1.75 17.34 9.02
CA LEU A 194 -3.18 17.64 8.95
C LEU A 194 -3.90 17.48 10.28
N LEU A 195 -3.39 16.62 11.15
CA LEU A 195 -3.86 16.45 12.51
C LEU A 195 -3.44 17.60 13.45
N GLY A 196 -2.38 18.35 13.11
CA GLY A 196 -1.71 19.23 14.06
C GLY A 196 -1.14 18.44 15.25
N ASP A 197 -0.65 17.22 14.99
CA ASP A 197 -0.23 16.27 16.02
C ASP A 197 1.17 16.59 16.55
N TRP A 198 1.26 17.57 17.45
CA TRP A 198 2.51 17.99 18.06
C TRP A 198 3.13 16.97 19.01
N ALA A 199 2.36 15.97 19.46
CA ALA A 199 2.91 14.85 20.23
C ALA A 199 3.82 13.97 19.36
N SER A 200 3.55 13.88 18.05
CA SER A 200 4.43 13.23 17.09
C SER A 200 5.45 14.19 16.45
N LEU A 201 5.03 15.42 16.12
CA LEU A 201 5.89 16.40 15.43
C LEU A 201 7.01 16.92 16.33
N GLY A 202 6.72 17.26 17.59
CA GLY A 202 7.69 17.84 18.51
C GLY A 202 8.94 16.97 18.68
N PRO A 203 8.80 15.69 19.10
CA PRO A 203 9.95 14.80 19.24
C PRO A 203 10.75 14.61 17.95
N ALA A 204 10.07 14.56 16.79
CA ALA A 204 10.73 14.43 15.50
C ALA A 204 11.58 15.66 15.14
N LEU A 205 11.09 16.86 15.45
CA LEU A 205 11.83 18.11 15.28
C LEU A 205 12.99 18.23 16.27
N ASP A 206 12.79 17.82 17.53
CA ASP A 206 13.81 17.87 18.58
C ASP A 206 15.03 17.03 18.22
N LEU A 207 14.83 15.86 17.62
CA LEU A 207 15.90 14.98 17.13
C LEU A 207 16.79 15.64 16.06
N GLN A 208 16.27 16.63 15.33
CA GLN A 208 17.01 17.41 14.33
C GLN A 208 17.37 18.82 14.83
N HIS A 209 17.14 19.11 16.11
CA HIS A 209 17.34 20.44 16.72
C HIS A 209 16.56 21.57 15.99
N LEU A 210 15.36 21.26 15.52
CA LEU A 210 14.50 22.19 14.78
C LEU A 210 13.47 22.87 15.68
N PRO A 211 13.13 24.14 15.43
CA PRO A 211 12.11 24.84 16.22
C PRO A 211 10.71 24.30 15.93
N HIS A 212 9.80 24.34 16.91
CA HIS A 212 8.41 23.90 16.78
C HIS A 212 7.53 24.95 16.07
N THR A 213 7.96 25.38 14.89
CA THR A 213 7.39 26.46 14.07
C THR A 213 7.15 25.98 12.63
N LEU A 214 6.47 26.76 11.80
CA LEU A 214 6.30 26.47 10.37
C LEU A 214 7.64 26.23 9.65
N ALA A 215 8.65 27.05 9.95
CA ALA A 215 9.98 26.93 9.35
C ALA A 215 10.68 25.63 9.75
N GLY A 216 10.60 25.23 11.02
CA GLY A 216 11.17 23.97 11.48
C GLY A 216 10.51 22.75 10.84
N VAL A 217 9.17 22.75 10.71
CA VAL A 217 8.46 21.66 10.00
C VAL A 217 8.82 21.64 8.51
N THR A 218 9.00 22.80 7.88
CA THR A 218 9.44 22.88 6.48
C THR A 218 10.81 22.23 6.31
N GLN A 219 11.79 22.63 7.14
CA GLN A 219 13.15 22.07 7.10
C GLN A 219 13.18 20.56 7.37
N TYR A 220 12.33 20.10 8.29
CA TYR A 220 12.18 18.67 8.57
C TYR A 220 11.66 17.90 7.35
N LEU A 221 10.61 18.38 6.69
CA LEU A 221 10.07 17.70 5.52
C LEU A 221 11.03 17.77 4.32
N GLU A 222 11.76 18.87 4.16
CA GLU A 222 12.81 18.98 3.13
C GLU A 222 13.88 17.90 3.29
N SER A 223 14.38 17.68 4.51
CA SER A 223 15.39 16.65 4.76
C SER A 223 14.86 15.25 4.41
N TRP A 224 13.60 14.98 4.73
CA TRP A 224 12.96 13.71 4.38
C TRP A 224 12.63 13.55 2.91
N VAL A 225 12.30 14.63 2.18
CA VAL A 225 12.21 14.59 0.72
C VAL A 225 13.55 14.20 0.11
N ASP A 226 14.65 14.74 0.63
CA ASP A 226 15.99 14.44 0.11
C ASP A 226 16.42 12.99 0.41
N ILE A 227 16.08 12.46 1.59
CA ILE A 227 16.34 11.07 2.01
C ILE A 227 15.49 10.08 1.21
N LEU A 228 14.16 10.26 1.20
CA LEU A 228 13.23 9.29 0.64
C LEU A 228 13.09 9.41 -0.87
N ARG A 229 13.28 10.60 -1.43
CA ARG A 229 12.99 10.93 -2.84
C ARG A 229 11.57 10.45 -3.25
N PRO A 230 10.54 10.88 -2.51
CA PRO A 230 9.19 10.35 -2.67
C PRO A 230 8.60 10.69 -4.04
N VAL A 231 7.71 9.85 -4.54
CA VAL A 231 6.94 10.15 -5.76
C VAL A 231 5.77 11.10 -5.50
N TYR A 232 5.29 11.20 -4.25
CA TYR A 232 4.26 12.14 -3.81
C TYR A 232 4.25 12.29 -2.28
N PHE A 233 3.60 13.34 -1.78
CA PHE A 233 3.17 13.47 -0.39
C PHE A 233 1.79 12.86 -0.20
N MET A 234 1.52 12.27 0.96
CA MET A 234 0.26 11.62 1.28
C MET A 234 -0.23 12.01 2.67
N ALA A 235 -1.50 12.32 2.80
CA ALA A 235 -2.12 12.45 4.11
C ALA A 235 -3.55 11.93 4.11
N SER A 236 -3.91 11.22 5.18
CA SER A 236 -5.29 10.90 5.49
C SER A 236 -5.92 12.07 6.24
N VAL A 237 -6.92 12.70 5.63
CA VAL A 237 -7.57 13.90 6.13
C VAL A 237 -8.53 13.53 7.26
N PRO A 238 -8.37 14.10 8.47
CA PRO A 238 -9.30 13.88 9.57
C PRO A 238 -10.72 14.31 9.21
N ALA A 239 -11.75 13.58 9.67
CA ALA A 239 -13.14 13.94 9.41
C ALA A 239 -13.54 15.34 9.95
N THR A 240 -12.81 15.85 10.95
CA THR A 240 -12.98 17.17 11.55
C THR A 240 -12.13 18.26 10.91
N PHE A 241 -11.33 17.92 9.89
CA PHE A 241 -10.45 18.89 9.25
C PHE A 241 -11.27 19.93 8.49
N ALA A 242 -10.97 21.20 8.75
CA ALA A 242 -11.56 22.33 8.04
C ALA A 242 -10.43 23.24 7.55
N LEU A 243 -10.40 23.47 6.24
CA LEU A 243 -9.55 24.51 5.68
C LEU A 243 -10.21 25.85 5.96
N ARG A 244 -9.66 26.64 6.87
CA ARG A 244 -10.14 28.00 7.12
C ARG A 244 -9.59 28.94 6.05
N GLU A 245 -10.41 29.89 5.60
CA GLU A 245 -9.93 30.97 4.71
C GLU A 245 -8.81 31.72 5.41
N SER A 246 -7.62 31.67 4.81
CA SER A 246 -6.41 32.40 5.19
C SER A 246 -6.28 32.64 6.70
N ALA A 247 -5.94 31.60 7.46
CA ALA A 247 -5.20 31.86 8.69
C ALA A 247 -3.92 32.58 8.23
N ALA A 248 -3.83 33.89 8.51
CA ALA A 248 -2.63 34.66 8.19
C ALA A 248 -1.43 33.86 8.68
N ALA A 249 -0.43 33.66 7.82
CA ALA A 249 0.78 32.99 8.24
C ALA A 249 1.34 33.75 9.44
N ASP A 250 1.29 33.14 10.61
CA ASP A 250 2.04 33.61 11.77
C ASP A 250 3.34 32.80 11.80
N PRO A 251 4.43 33.31 11.21
CA PRO A 251 5.71 32.59 11.16
C PRO A 251 6.32 32.38 12.55
N ILE A 252 5.83 33.08 13.58
CA ILE A 252 6.27 32.97 14.97
C ILE A 252 5.36 32.00 15.75
N ALA A 253 4.27 31.52 15.15
CA ALA A 253 3.38 30.55 15.78
C ALA A 253 4.16 29.31 16.23
N ILE A 254 4.11 29.07 17.53
CA ILE A 254 4.60 27.86 18.16
C ILE A 254 3.45 26.86 18.11
N GLN A 255 3.74 25.68 17.58
CA GLN A 255 2.77 24.60 17.41
C GLN A 255 1.53 24.97 16.55
N PRO A 256 1.71 25.41 15.29
CA PRO A 256 0.60 25.74 14.39
C PRO A 256 -0.35 24.56 14.15
N ASP A 257 -1.62 24.88 13.90
CA ASP A 257 -2.66 23.91 13.57
C ASP A 257 -2.48 23.27 12.18
N GLY A 258 -3.25 22.22 11.90
CA GLY A 258 -3.14 21.48 10.64
C GLY A 258 -3.52 22.27 9.39
N ALA A 259 -4.35 23.31 9.50
CA ALA A 259 -4.68 24.16 8.37
C ALA A 259 -3.49 25.05 7.99
N MET A 260 -2.82 25.64 8.98
CA MET A 260 -1.57 26.39 8.78
C MET A 260 -0.46 25.50 8.24
N LEU A 261 -0.28 24.29 8.78
CA LEU A 261 0.72 23.33 8.29
C LEU A 261 0.45 22.91 6.83
N LEU A 262 -0.81 22.72 6.44
CA LEU A 262 -1.15 22.45 5.05
C LEU A 262 -0.84 23.64 4.14
N GLN A 263 -1.35 24.84 4.49
CA GLN A 263 -1.29 26.02 3.63
C GLN A 263 0.12 26.61 3.51
N HIS A 264 0.89 26.62 4.60
CA HIS A 264 2.15 27.35 4.69
C HIS A 264 3.39 26.46 4.70
N VAL A 265 3.22 25.13 4.84
CA VAL A 265 4.33 24.17 4.78
C VAL A 265 4.14 23.17 3.64
N LEU A 266 3.11 22.33 3.69
CA LEU A 266 2.99 21.21 2.75
C LEU A 266 2.76 21.66 1.30
N LEU A 267 1.79 22.56 1.05
CA LEU A 267 1.49 23.02 -0.32
C LEU A 267 2.65 23.80 -0.96
N PRO A 268 3.31 24.77 -0.28
CA PRO A 268 4.48 25.45 -0.83
C PRO A 268 5.65 24.50 -1.09
N LEU A 269 5.92 23.58 -0.16
CA LEU A 269 6.98 22.59 -0.33
C LEU A 269 6.69 21.66 -1.52
N ALA A 270 5.46 21.15 -1.64
CA ALA A 270 5.02 20.33 -2.76
C ALA A 270 5.16 21.06 -4.10
N GLN A 271 4.78 22.33 -4.16
CA GLN A 271 4.95 23.16 -5.36
C GLN A 271 6.44 23.32 -5.71
N SER A 272 7.29 23.69 -4.75
CA SER A 272 8.72 23.92 -4.98
C SER A 272 9.45 22.64 -5.44
N ARG A 273 9.12 21.49 -4.85
CA ARG A 273 9.70 20.18 -5.17
C ARG A 273 8.99 19.47 -6.32
N ARG A 274 7.93 20.04 -6.89
CA ARG A 274 7.10 19.47 -7.96
C ARG A 274 6.55 18.09 -7.61
N LEU A 275 6.13 17.91 -6.36
CA LEU A 275 5.58 16.67 -5.85
C LEU A 275 4.05 16.77 -5.76
N PRO A 276 3.29 15.78 -6.28
CA PRO A 276 1.87 15.68 -6.04
C PRO A 276 1.55 15.55 -4.54
N VAL A 277 0.35 16.00 -4.14
CA VAL A 277 -0.19 15.81 -2.79
C VAL A 277 -1.46 14.96 -2.89
N ALA A 278 -1.42 13.77 -2.31
CA ALA A 278 -2.54 12.84 -2.23
C ALA A 278 -3.27 13.00 -0.88
N LEU A 279 -4.50 13.52 -0.93
CA LEU A 279 -5.35 13.70 0.24
C LEU A 279 -6.46 12.64 0.25
N LYS A 280 -6.53 11.84 1.32
CA LYS A 280 -7.56 10.80 1.48
C LYS A 280 -8.60 11.22 2.49
N PHE A 281 -9.80 11.51 2.01
CA PHE A 281 -10.91 11.98 2.85
C PHE A 281 -11.80 10.82 3.32
N GLY A 282 -12.48 11.01 4.45
CA GLY A 282 -13.58 10.14 4.89
C GLY A 282 -13.26 9.16 6.02
N ALA A 283 -12.03 9.12 6.53
CA ALA A 283 -11.69 8.26 7.65
C ALA A 283 -12.12 8.87 9.01
N VAL A 284 -13.11 8.26 9.66
CA VAL A 284 -13.43 8.52 11.08
C VAL A 284 -12.60 7.55 11.92
N ARG A 285 -11.56 8.08 12.56
CA ARG A 285 -10.63 7.26 13.37
C ARG A 285 -11.22 6.94 14.73
N GLN A 286 -10.83 5.80 15.30
CA GLN A 286 -11.10 5.44 16.69
C GLN A 286 -12.61 5.40 17.06
N LEU A 287 -13.48 5.12 16.08
CA LEU A 287 -14.92 4.94 16.34
C LEU A 287 -15.16 3.77 17.31
N ASN A 288 -14.31 2.75 17.25
CA ASN A 288 -14.22 1.73 18.27
C ASN A 288 -12.75 1.52 18.68
N PRO A 289 -12.29 2.13 19.80
CA PRO A 289 -10.89 2.11 20.21
C PRO A 289 -10.46 0.79 20.87
N ARG A 290 -11.39 -0.16 21.03
CA ARG A 290 -11.10 -1.51 21.56
C ARG A 290 -10.55 -2.45 20.48
N TYR A 291 -10.63 -2.03 19.20
CA TYR A 291 -10.11 -2.73 18.03
C TYR A 291 -8.72 -2.23 17.63
#